data_AF-A0A8T3X6Y5-F1
#
_entry.id   AF-A0A8T3X6Y5-F1
#
_cell.length_a   1.000
_cell.length_b   1.000
_cell.length_c   1.000
_cell.angle_alpha   90.00
_cell.angle_beta   90.00
_cell.angle_gamma   90.00
#
_symmetry.space_group_name_H-M   'P 1'
#
loop_
_entity.id
_entity.type
_entity.pdbx_description
1 polymer ?
#
loop_
_entity_poly.entity_id
_entity_poly.type
_entity_poly.pdbx_seq_one_letter_code
_entity_poly.pdbx_strand_id
1 'polypeptide(L)'
;MKQILGAMFILGAVIAIPLIVGTGCAAREENTSGQEQTPNTLDSFAKCLSKEGVTLYGASWCPHCQNQKEMFGESWQFVHYVECALPGGRGQAKACADAGIEGYPTWVFGDGTMRAGELTIGELSEKSGCEVGK
;
A
#
# COMPACT_ATOMS: atom_id res chain seq x y z
N MET A 1 15.83 -16.04 49.11
CA MET A 1 15.57 -17.22 48.27
C MET A 1 16.37 -17.05 46.98
N LYS A 2 17.65 -17.44 47.01
CA LYS A 2 18.25 -18.53 46.20
C LYS A 2 18.17 -18.26 44.69
N GLN A 3 19.09 -17.46 44.13
CA GLN A 3 20.51 -17.69 43.82
C GLN A 3 20.71 -18.19 42.36
N ILE A 4 21.37 -17.36 41.55
CA ILE A 4 22.54 -17.59 40.65
C ILE A 4 22.76 -19.00 40.06
N LEU A 5 23.22 -18.98 38.81
CA LEU A 5 24.42 -19.67 38.29
C LEU A 5 24.14 -20.71 37.20
N GLY A 6 24.86 -20.54 36.09
CA GLY A 6 24.61 -21.22 34.83
C GLY A 6 25.02 -22.68 34.77
N ALA A 7 24.76 -23.24 33.59
CA ALA A 7 25.32 -24.50 33.11
C ALA A 7 26.02 -24.13 31.79
N MET A 8 27.35 -24.01 31.74
CA MET A 8 28.35 -25.06 31.88
C MET A 8 28.21 -26.12 30.79
N PHE A 9 29.11 -25.99 29.81
CA PHE A 9 29.41 -26.93 28.74
C PHE A 9 29.46 -28.38 29.26
N ILE A 10 28.77 -29.30 28.57
CA ILE A 10 29.11 -30.72 28.60
C ILE A 10 29.37 -31.16 27.17
N LEU A 11 30.58 -31.67 26.96
CA LEU A 11 31.06 -32.29 25.73
C LEU A 11 30.18 -33.46 25.29
N GLY A 12 29.98 -33.56 23.97
CA GLY A 12 30.01 -34.80 23.20
C GLY A 12 29.08 -35.95 23.58
N ALA A 13 28.05 -36.18 22.75
CA ALA A 13 27.65 -37.53 22.37
C ALA A 13 26.96 -37.48 21.00
N VAL A 14 27.62 -38.10 20.00
CA VAL A 14 27.01 -38.49 18.73
C VAL A 14 25.95 -39.54 19.06
N ILE A 15 24.67 -39.24 18.84
CA ILE A 15 23.61 -40.25 18.94
C ILE A 15 22.78 -40.20 17.68
N ALA A 16 22.68 -41.39 17.08
CA ALA A 16 22.23 -41.70 15.74
C ALA A 16 20.90 -41.04 15.34
N ILE A 17 20.85 -40.59 14.09
CA ILE A 17 19.65 -40.19 13.36
C ILE A 17 18.77 -41.45 13.20
N PRO A 18 17.54 -41.50 13.76
CA PRO A 18 16.55 -42.45 13.29
C PRO A 18 15.81 -41.83 12.10
N LEU A 19 15.96 -42.46 10.94
CA LEU A 19 15.07 -42.32 9.79
C LEU A 19 13.65 -42.71 10.23
N ILE A 20 12.82 -41.73 10.57
CA ILE A 20 11.39 -41.95 10.79
C ILE A 20 10.67 -41.60 9.50
N VAL A 21 10.42 -42.66 8.70
CA VAL A 21 9.48 -42.67 7.58
C VAL A 21 8.07 -42.52 8.17
N GLY A 22 7.36 -41.48 7.75
CA GLY A 22 6.19 -40.95 8.45
C GLY A 22 4.88 -41.72 8.25
N THR A 23 3.83 -41.24 8.92
CA THR A 23 2.44 -41.07 8.41
C THR A 23 1.59 -40.38 9.51
N GLY A 24 1.14 -39.15 9.24
CA GLY A 24 -0.14 -38.59 9.70
C GLY A 24 -0.35 -38.21 11.17
N CYS A 25 -0.10 -36.94 11.52
CA CYS A 25 -0.92 -36.16 12.44
C CYS A 25 -1.08 -34.76 11.82
N ALA A 26 -2.31 -34.40 11.45
CA ALA A 26 -2.64 -33.07 10.93
C ALA A 26 -2.60 -32.04 12.07
N ALA A 27 -1.40 -31.57 12.42
CA ALA A 27 -1.25 -30.25 13.03
C ALA A 27 -1.36 -29.25 11.88
N ARG A 28 -2.53 -28.61 11.76
CA ARG A 28 -2.71 -27.48 10.85
C ARG A 28 -1.89 -26.34 11.45
N GLU A 29 -0.72 -26.08 10.90
CA GLU A 29 -0.02 -24.82 11.09
C GLU A 29 -0.96 -23.74 10.56
N GLU A 30 -1.45 -22.89 11.45
CA GLU A 30 -2.12 -21.66 11.08
C GLU A 30 -1.03 -20.75 10.52
N ASN A 31 -0.68 -21.01 9.26
CA ASN A 31 0.08 -20.12 8.40
C ASN A 31 -0.62 -18.77 8.47
N THR A 32 -0.01 -17.87 9.23
CA THR A 32 -0.41 -16.47 9.37
C THR A 32 -0.34 -15.88 7.97
N SER A 33 -1.49 -15.83 7.31
CA SER A 33 -1.63 -15.23 5.99
C SER A 33 -1.37 -13.74 6.13
N GLY A 34 -0.24 -13.32 5.55
CA GLY A 34 0.11 -11.99 5.09
C GLY A 34 -0.77 -10.84 5.61
N GLN A 35 -0.30 -10.21 6.67
CA GLN A 35 -0.34 -8.76 6.72
C GLN A 35 1.12 -8.33 6.55
N GLU A 36 1.51 -8.10 5.29
CA GLU A 36 2.67 -7.26 5.02
C GLU A 36 2.34 -5.90 5.59
N GLN A 37 2.72 -5.68 6.84
CA GLN A 37 2.80 -4.35 7.42
C GLN A 37 3.93 -3.68 6.67
N THR A 38 3.64 -3.14 5.48
CA THR A 38 4.55 -2.23 4.83
C THR A 38 4.82 -1.14 5.86
N PRO A 39 6.09 -0.91 6.27
CA PRO A 39 6.45 0.30 7.02
C PRO A 39 5.89 1.52 6.28
N ASN A 40 5.84 2.71 6.88
CA ASN A 40 5.40 3.96 6.23
C ASN A 40 6.24 4.29 4.96
N THR A 41 6.01 3.54 3.88
CA THR A 41 6.94 3.26 2.76
C THR A 41 6.64 4.13 1.56
N LEU A 42 5.44 4.71 1.52
CA LEU A 42 4.99 5.53 0.41
C LEU A 42 4.92 7.02 0.76
N ASP A 43 5.32 7.43 1.95
CA ASP A 43 5.29 8.85 2.35
C ASP A 43 6.11 9.73 1.42
N SER A 44 7.38 9.37 1.20
CA SER A 44 8.28 10.09 0.27
C SER A 44 7.70 10.12 -1.14
N PHE A 45 7.11 8.99 -1.57
CA PHE A 45 6.51 8.84 -2.89
C PHE A 45 5.27 9.73 -3.05
N ALA A 46 4.30 9.65 -2.14
CA ALA A 46 3.08 10.44 -2.16
C ALA A 46 3.36 11.96 -2.05
N LYS A 47 4.34 12.36 -1.22
CA LYS A 47 4.81 13.75 -1.16
C LYS A 47 5.45 14.19 -2.49
N CYS A 48 6.23 13.32 -3.12
CA CYS A 48 6.80 13.58 -4.43
C CYS A 48 5.70 13.78 -5.49
N LEU A 49 4.68 12.92 -5.55
CA LEU A 49 3.55 13.07 -6.47
C LEU A 49 2.93 14.46 -6.36
N SER A 50 2.60 14.88 -5.14
CA SER A 50 2.02 16.21 -4.89
C SER A 50 2.96 17.35 -5.25
N LYS A 51 4.27 17.19 -5.01
CA LYS A 51 5.30 18.17 -5.40
C LYS A 51 5.43 18.31 -6.92
N GLU A 52 5.33 17.21 -7.65
CA GLU A 52 5.36 17.18 -9.13
C GLU A 52 4.01 17.52 -9.76
N GLY A 53 3.04 17.99 -8.95
CA GLY A 53 1.73 18.45 -9.44
C GLY A 53 0.77 17.32 -9.82
N VAL A 54 1.09 16.06 -9.48
CA VAL A 54 0.23 14.92 -9.77
C VAL A 54 -0.98 14.94 -8.85
N THR A 55 -2.18 15.02 -9.44
CA THR A 55 -3.44 15.19 -8.72
C THR A 55 -4.42 14.10 -9.11
N LEU A 56 -5.06 13.46 -8.11
CA LEU A 56 -6.19 12.57 -8.35
C LEU A 56 -7.49 13.36 -8.20
N TYR A 57 -8.27 13.39 -9.28
CA TYR A 57 -9.65 13.86 -9.29
C TYR A 57 -10.57 12.66 -9.14
N GLY A 58 -11.41 12.68 -8.12
CA GLY A 58 -12.26 11.54 -7.82
C GLY A 58 -13.45 11.88 -6.96
N ALA A 59 -14.17 10.86 -6.52
CA ALA A 59 -15.28 11.01 -5.59
C ALA A 59 -15.12 10.06 -4.41
N SER A 60 -15.37 10.54 -3.19
CA SER A 60 -15.24 9.73 -1.96
C SER A 60 -16.13 8.48 -1.96
N TRP A 61 -17.27 8.52 -2.64
CA TRP A 61 -18.18 7.36 -2.80
C TRP A 61 -17.79 6.42 -3.94
N CYS A 62 -16.85 6.78 -4.81
CA CYS A 62 -16.47 5.97 -5.97
C CYS A 62 -15.60 4.78 -5.53
N PRO A 63 -16.00 3.52 -5.82
CA PRO A 63 -15.24 2.33 -5.42
C PRO A 63 -13.81 2.33 -5.96
N HIS A 64 -13.62 2.73 -7.22
CA HIS A 64 -12.29 2.80 -7.83
C HIS A 64 -11.39 3.88 -7.18
N CYS A 65 -11.98 4.97 -6.69
CA CYS A 65 -11.23 5.97 -5.93
C CYS A 65 -10.83 5.43 -4.56
N GLN A 66 -11.69 4.64 -3.91
CA GLN A 66 -11.39 4.00 -2.64
C GLN A 66 -10.28 2.95 -2.79
N ASN A 67 -10.33 2.11 -3.82
CA ASN A 67 -9.27 1.16 -4.14
C ASN A 67 -7.92 1.87 -4.35
N GLN A 68 -7.91 2.94 -5.17
CA GLN A 68 -6.69 3.72 -5.38
C GLN A 68 -6.15 4.30 -4.06
N LYS A 69 -7.04 4.82 -3.21
CA LYS A 69 -6.68 5.34 -1.89
C LYS A 69 -6.09 4.24 -0.98
N GLU A 70 -6.67 3.05 -0.98
CA GLU A 70 -6.19 1.91 -0.19
C GLU A 70 -4.78 1.48 -0.59
N MET A 71 -4.41 1.57 -1.87
CA MET A 71 -3.03 1.29 -2.32
C MET A 71 -1.98 2.18 -1.65
N PHE A 72 -2.36 3.37 -1.17
CA PHE A 72 -1.47 4.29 -0.46
C PHE A 72 -1.51 4.13 1.06
N GLY A 73 -2.50 3.43 1.61
CA GLY A 73 -2.70 3.32 3.06
C GLY A 73 -2.68 4.68 3.77
N GLU A 74 -1.90 4.78 4.85
CA GLU A 74 -1.75 6.03 5.62
C GLU A 74 -1.07 7.15 4.83
N SER A 75 -0.22 6.82 3.85
CA SER A 75 0.48 7.80 3.01
C SER A 75 -0.46 8.55 2.07
N TRP A 76 -1.73 8.12 1.93
CA TRP A 76 -2.76 8.83 1.16
C TRP A 76 -2.92 10.29 1.61
N GLN A 77 -2.68 10.58 2.89
CA GLN A 77 -2.76 11.94 3.42
C GLN A 77 -1.84 12.94 2.71
N PHE A 78 -0.80 12.45 2.01
CA PHE A 78 0.14 13.27 1.27
C PHE A 78 -0.20 13.38 -0.23
N VAL A 79 -1.14 12.59 -0.74
CA VAL A 79 -1.57 12.64 -2.14
C VAL A 79 -2.49 13.85 -2.34
N HIS A 80 -2.24 14.62 -3.39
CA HIS A 80 -3.15 15.70 -3.78
C HIS A 80 -4.42 15.11 -4.38
N TYR A 81 -5.49 15.11 -3.59
CA TYR A 81 -6.81 14.64 -3.98
C TYR A 81 -7.80 15.81 -4.11
N VAL A 82 -8.58 15.81 -5.19
CA VAL A 82 -9.69 16.76 -5.39
C VAL A 82 -11.01 15.98 -5.37
N GLU A 83 -11.86 16.32 -4.40
CA GLU A 83 -13.22 15.81 -4.31
C GLU A 83 -14.11 16.47 -5.37
N CYS A 84 -14.57 15.66 -6.32
CA CYS A 84 -15.39 16.07 -7.44
C CYS A 84 -16.88 15.87 -7.22
N ALA A 85 -17.32 15.11 -6.21
CA ALA A 85 -18.73 14.99 -5.93
C ALA A 85 -19.24 16.20 -5.13
N LEU A 86 -20.41 16.70 -5.54
CA LEU A 86 -21.15 17.65 -4.72
C LEU A 86 -21.72 16.95 -3.48
N PRO A 87 -22.03 17.70 -2.39
CA PRO A 87 -22.75 17.16 -1.25
C PRO A 87 -24.03 16.42 -1.69
N GLY A 88 -24.21 15.19 -1.19
CA GLY A 88 -25.32 14.32 -1.59
C GLY A 88 -25.07 13.50 -2.87
N GLY A 89 -23.87 13.58 -3.47
CA GLY A 89 -23.40 12.68 -4.53
C GLY A 89 -23.99 12.92 -5.92
N ARG A 90 -24.82 13.96 -6.09
CA ARG A 90 -25.43 14.30 -7.39
C ARG A 90 -24.70 15.48 -8.03
N GLY A 91 -24.18 15.26 -9.24
CA GLY A 91 -23.46 16.27 -10.00
C GLY A 91 -21.97 16.32 -9.66
N GLN A 92 -21.26 17.20 -10.38
CA GLN A 92 -19.81 17.36 -10.30
C GLN A 92 -19.46 18.77 -9.85
N ALA A 93 -18.42 18.89 -9.01
CA ALA A 93 -17.87 20.16 -8.59
C ALA A 93 -17.32 20.94 -9.80
N LYS A 94 -17.57 22.26 -9.82
CA LYS A 94 -17.13 23.14 -10.92
C LYS A 94 -15.64 23.02 -11.21
N ALA A 95 -14.79 22.88 -10.19
CA ALA A 95 -13.35 22.72 -10.37
C ALA A 95 -12.98 21.49 -11.21
N CYS A 96 -13.73 20.39 -11.08
CA CYS A 96 -13.49 19.17 -11.86
C CYS A 96 -14.06 19.29 -13.29
N ALA A 97 -15.22 19.96 -13.45
CA ALA A 97 -15.78 20.23 -14.76
C ALA A 97 -14.87 21.17 -15.58
N ASP A 98 -14.37 22.24 -14.96
CA ASP A 98 -13.44 23.18 -15.58
C ASP A 98 -12.09 22.53 -15.91
N ALA A 99 -11.69 21.51 -15.14
CA ALA A 99 -10.51 20.68 -15.42
C ALA A 99 -10.75 19.57 -16.45
N GLY A 100 -11.96 19.47 -17.02
CA GLY A 100 -12.28 18.48 -18.06
C GLY A 100 -12.37 17.03 -17.56
N ILE A 101 -12.70 16.81 -16.29
CA ILE A 101 -12.78 15.47 -15.70
C ILE A 101 -14.07 14.78 -16.12
N GLU A 102 -13.96 13.77 -16.99
CA GLU A 102 -15.11 13.02 -17.52
C GLU A 102 -15.50 11.80 -16.67
N GLY A 103 -14.60 11.32 -15.81
CA GLY A 103 -14.82 10.12 -15.00
C GLY A 103 -13.87 10.00 -13.80
N TYR A 104 -14.17 9.08 -12.90
CA TYR A 104 -13.43 8.89 -11.65
C TYR A 104 -12.91 7.45 -11.49
N PRO A 105 -11.70 7.28 -10.91
CA PRO A 105 -10.69 8.32 -10.71
C PRO A 105 -10.10 8.80 -12.04
N THR A 106 -9.58 10.01 -12.08
CA THR A 106 -8.70 10.51 -13.15
C THR A 106 -7.47 11.14 -12.52
N TRP A 107 -6.29 10.66 -12.91
CA TRP A 107 -5.01 11.26 -12.58
C TRP A 107 -4.66 12.33 -13.61
N VAL A 108 -4.28 13.52 -13.13
CA VAL A 108 -3.70 14.59 -13.95
C VAL A 108 -2.26 14.77 -13.50
N PHE A 109 -1.32 14.65 -14.43
CA PHE A 109 0.11 14.77 -14.15
C PHE A 109 0.59 16.23 -14.30
N GLY A 110 1.76 16.56 -13.77
CA GLY A 110 2.31 17.92 -13.79
C GLY A 110 2.54 18.49 -15.19
N ASP A 111 2.63 17.64 -16.21
CA ASP A 111 2.70 18.02 -17.63
C ASP A 111 1.33 18.25 -18.28
N GLY A 112 0.24 18.09 -17.51
CA GLY A 112 -1.15 18.21 -17.96
C GLY A 112 -1.72 16.95 -18.62
N THR A 113 -0.95 15.88 -18.76
CA THR A 113 -1.48 14.62 -19.30
C THR A 113 -2.44 13.97 -18.32
N MET A 114 -3.47 13.30 -18.85
CA MET A 114 -4.53 12.70 -18.05
C MET A 114 -4.57 11.19 -18.23
N ARG A 115 -4.86 10.48 -17.14
CA ARG A 115 -5.07 9.03 -17.13
C ARG A 115 -6.30 8.68 -16.29
N ALA A 116 -7.34 8.22 -16.97
CA ALA A 116 -8.53 7.69 -16.31
C ALA A 116 -8.26 6.30 -15.70
N GLY A 117 -8.96 6.01 -14.61
CA GLY A 117 -8.92 4.74 -13.90
C GLY A 117 -7.87 4.65 -12.81
N GLU A 118 -7.90 3.53 -12.09
CA GLU A 118 -6.88 3.17 -11.12
C GLU A 118 -5.53 2.99 -11.81
N LEU A 119 -4.46 3.45 -11.16
CA LEU A 119 -3.09 3.22 -11.55
C LEU A 119 -2.35 2.54 -10.39
N THR A 120 -1.57 1.53 -10.72
CA THR A 120 -0.66 0.90 -9.75
C THR A 120 0.40 1.90 -9.28
N ILE A 121 1.00 1.63 -8.12
CA ILE A 121 2.12 2.44 -7.60
C ILE A 121 3.28 2.52 -8.61
N GLY A 122 3.55 1.42 -9.33
CA GLY A 122 4.57 1.38 -10.38
C GLY A 122 4.24 2.27 -11.58
N GLU A 123 3.01 2.25 -12.07
CA GLU A 123 2.58 3.13 -13.18
C GLU A 123 2.62 4.60 -12.78
N LEU A 124 2.25 4.93 -11.54
CA LEU A 124 2.36 6.29 -11.02
C LEU A 124 3.82 6.72 -10.94
N SER A 125 4.70 5.86 -10.44
CA SER A 125 6.14 6.09 -10.40
C SER A 125 6.76 6.33 -11.78
N GLU A 126 6.45 5.47 -12.75
CA GLU A 126 6.94 5.60 -14.13
C GLU A 126 6.51 6.93 -14.76
N LYS A 127 5.24 7.32 -14.56
CA LYS A 127 4.68 8.53 -15.18
C LYS A 127 5.10 9.82 -14.51
N SER A 128 5.22 9.82 -13.19
CA SER A 128 5.58 11.03 -12.44
C SER A 128 7.09 11.21 -12.30
N GLY A 129 7.88 10.16 -12.54
CA GLY A 129 9.32 10.15 -12.22
C GLY A 129 9.60 10.09 -10.71
N CYS A 130 8.60 9.82 -9.87
CA CYS A 130 8.78 9.70 -8.42
C CYS A 130 9.16 8.28 -8.05
N GLU A 131 10.18 8.10 -7.22
CA GLU A 131 10.64 6.78 -6.78
C GLU A 131 9.89 6.27 -5.55
N VAL A 132 9.77 4.96 -5.44
CA VAL A 132 9.15 4.25 -4.31
C VAL A 132 10.24 3.78 -3.34
N GLY A 133 10.12 4.08 -2.04
CA GLY A 133 11.00 3.50 -1.01
C GLY A 133 12.36 4.16 -0.79
N LYS A 134 12.48 5.46 -1.05
CA LYS A 134 13.62 6.28 -0.59
C LYS A 134 13.36 6.92 0.77
#